data_AF-A0A1Z5JNC8-F1
#
_entry.id   AF-A0A1Z5JNC8-F1
#
_cell.length_a   1.000
_cell.length_b   1.000
_cell.length_c   1.000
_cell.angle_alpha   90.00
_cell.angle_beta   90.00
_cell.angle_gamma   90.00
#
_symmetry.space_group_name_H-M   'P 1'
#
loop_
_entity.id
_entity.type
_entity.pdbx_description
1 polymer ?
#
loop_
_entity_poly.entity_id
_entity_poly.type
_entity_poly.pdbx_seq_one_letter_code
_entity_poly.pdbx_strand_id
1 'polypeptide(L)'
;MLNLFERKFLVDERNPVGTIETGGLKLSFFAPDPMYILQLLSILGITALVGNFLSLIVCHGILRKSQQTAFVLTFGIVLPLILYYPFFLADVLDIRSSPIRMTVLSLPLTCTLRTLHAFFTEQQSTLWSRYRREYGFILHPLRDPKTQAFVTATVHSFFAALRSYGKWFFLLGISFSLLLPYSFVPWNTPRPLHETFLSFHPSHLANNFVHAVLTSWMLDLGVNTAVNGVMQCLSGIQFENVVDSPMFGSQSPSDFWGRRWNRLISGDLKNGIYKPVRQYTGSKHVATLATFAVSGLMHEYVWYYLFYVNKHQDPADCYQPPFGKQILFFGWNGILLLFEYFVGKQKWERVVKGLFPACTTVLVVLMALPVGHLFTGDLVAGGYFQQLSGLLAIVHIDYKS
;
A
#
# COMPACT_ATOMS: atom_id res chain seq x y z
N MET A 1 -9.50 -18.98 20.60
CA MET A 1 -8.44 -18.61 19.63
C MET A 1 -8.22 -19.68 18.56
N LEU A 2 -8.47 -20.98 18.83
CA LEU A 2 -8.21 -22.11 17.90
C LEU A 2 -8.95 -22.07 16.55
N ASN A 3 -10.13 -21.44 16.42
CA ASN A 3 -10.87 -21.43 15.14
C ASN A 3 -10.69 -20.14 14.31
N LEU A 4 -10.03 -19.09 14.83
CA LEU A 4 -10.00 -17.80 14.13
C LEU A 4 -9.19 -17.87 12.84
N PHE A 5 -8.04 -18.56 12.86
CA PHE A 5 -7.10 -18.66 11.72
C PHE A 5 -7.17 -20.02 11.01
N GLU A 6 -8.24 -20.79 11.22
CA GLU A 6 -8.42 -22.09 10.57
C GLU A 6 -8.65 -21.91 9.05
N ARG A 7 -9.53 -20.98 8.68
CA ARG A 7 -9.76 -20.62 7.27
C ARG A 7 -8.63 -19.78 6.71
N LYS A 8 -8.12 -20.19 5.55
CA LYS A 8 -6.90 -19.63 4.94
C LYS A 8 -7.16 -18.63 3.82
N PHE A 9 -8.40 -18.55 3.33
CA PHE A 9 -8.84 -17.64 2.27
C PHE A 9 -7.95 -17.65 1.03
N LEU A 10 -7.53 -18.85 0.61
CA LEU A 10 -6.79 -19.06 -0.64
C LEU A 10 -7.71 -19.11 -1.86
N VAL A 11 -8.93 -19.60 -1.64
CA VAL A 11 -10.02 -19.65 -2.61
C VAL A 11 -11.29 -19.09 -1.96
N ASP A 12 -12.24 -18.66 -2.78
CA ASP A 12 -13.54 -18.21 -2.29
C ASP A 12 -14.41 -19.41 -1.91
N GLU A 13 -14.53 -19.67 -0.62
CA GLU A 13 -15.33 -20.76 -0.04
C GLU A 13 -16.76 -20.31 0.32
N ARG A 14 -17.13 -19.06 0.02
CA ARG A 14 -18.45 -18.54 0.38
C ARG A 14 -19.54 -19.24 -0.42
N ASN A 15 -20.72 -19.34 0.21
CA ASN A 15 -21.95 -19.72 -0.50
C ASN A 15 -22.64 -18.45 -1.03
N PRO A 16 -23.28 -18.52 -2.21
CA PRO A 16 -24.06 -17.40 -2.71
C PRO A 16 -25.26 -17.16 -1.78
N VAL A 17 -25.52 -15.90 -1.45
CA VAL A 17 -26.67 -15.45 -0.66
C VAL A 17 -27.96 -15.51 -1.50
N GLY A 18 -27.81 -15.40 -2.81
CA GLY A 18 -28.91 -15.53 -3.76
C GLY A 18 -28.38 -15.76 -5.17
N THR A 19 -29.23 -16.30 -6.04
CA THR A 19 -28.90 -16.53 -7.44
C THR A 19 -30.08 -16.11 -8.31
N ILE A 20 -29.82 -15.40 -9.39
CA ILE A 20 -30.79 -15.06 -10.42
C ILE A 20 -30.36 -15.75 -11.70
N GLU A 21 -31.24 -16.57 -12.28
CA GLU A 21 -31.02 -17.22 -13.58
C GLU A 21 -32.04 -16.67 -14.59
N THR A 22 -31.54 -16.13 -15.70
CA THR A 22 -32.39 -15.63 -16.80
C THR A 22 -31.66 -15.76 -18.13
N GLY A 23 -32.30 -16.38 -19.13
CA GLY A 23 -31.79 -16.40 -20.51
C GLY A 23 -30.36 -16.93 -20.69
N GLY A 24 -29.93 -17.93 -19.92
CA GLY A 24 -28.57 -18.49 -19.98
C GLY A 24 -27.52 -17.74 -19.14
N LEU A 25 -27.86 -16.59 -18.58
CA LEU A 25 -27.05 -15.86 -17.62
C LEU A 25 -27.40 -16.30 -16.19
N LYS A 26 -26.38 -16.70 -15.42
CA LYS A 26 -26.49 -16.98 -13.98
C LYS A 26 -25.69 -15.94 -13.21
N LEU A 27 -26.39 -15.17 -12.37
CA LEU A 27 -25.81 -14.18 -11.47
C LEU A 27 -25.89 -14.69 -10.04
N SER A 28 -24.74 -14.96 -9.43
CA SER A 28 -24.66 -15.44 -8.04
C SER A 28 -24.10 -14.34 -7.14
N PHE A 29 -24.85 -13.94 -6.11
CA PHE A 29 -24.52 -12.82 -5.23
C PHE A 29 -23.80 -13.32 -3.98
N PHE A 30 -22.63 -12.77 -3.67
CA PHE A 30 -21.83 -13.13 -2.50
C PHE A 30 -21.70 -11.92 -1.56
N ALA A 31 -22.00 -12.13 -0.28
CA ALA A 31 -21.74 -11.14 0.77
C ALA A 31 -20.29 -11.23 1.27
N PRO A 32 -19.72 -10.15 1.85
CA PRO A 32 -18.42 -10.20 2.50
C PRO A 32 -18.35 -11.28 3.57
N ASP A 33 -17.21 -11.95 3.67
CA ASP A 33 -16.99 -12.98 4.66
C ASP A 33 -16.72 -12.39 6.07
N PRO A 34 -17.61 -12.61 7.06
CA PRO A 34 -17.42 -12.08 8.40
C PRO A 34 -16.15 -12.61 9.09
N MET A 35 -15.75 -13.85 8.82
CA MET A 35 -14.54 -14.44 9.40
C MET A 35 -13.28 -13.78 8.84
N TYR A 36 -13.30 -13.41 7.56
CA TYR A 36 -12.20 -12.69 6.93
C TYR A 36 -12.05 -11.30 7.55
N ILE A 37 -13.16 -10.56 7.71
CA ILE A 37 -13.15 -9.26 8.39
C ILE A 37 -12.62 -9.40 9.82
N LEU A 38 -13.06 -10.43 10.55
CA LEU A 38 -12.61 -10.68 11.92
C LEU A 38 -11.10 -10.98 12.00
N GLN A 39 -10.55 -11.80 11.09
CA GLN A 39 -9.11 -12.05 11.01
C GLN A 39 -8.32 -10.77 10.71
N LEU A 40 -8.79 -9.94 9.77
CA LEU A 40 -8.15 -8.66 9.44
C LEU A 40 -8.13 -7.70 10.62
N LEU A 41 -9.27 -7.51 11.30
CA LEU A 41 -9.35 -6.63 12.46
C LEU A 41 -8.48 -7.13 13.62
N SER A 42 -8.42 -8.46 13.81
CA SER A 42 -7.57 -9.07 14.84
C SER A 42 -6.09 -8.82 14.54
N ILE A 43 -5.66 -9.02 13.30
CA ILE A 43 -4.28 -8.74 12.88
C ILE A 43 -3.97 -7.25 12.99
N LEU A 44 -4.86 -6.37 12.55
CA LEU A 44 -4.67 -4.93 12.69
C LEU A 44 -4.52 -4.52 14.17
N GLY A 45 -5.32 -5.11 15.06
CA GLY A 45 -5.20 -4.92 16.50
C GLY A 45 -3.86 -5.39 17.07
N ILE A 46 -3.43 -6.62 16.75
CA ILE A 46 -2.11 -7.15 17.16
C ILE A 46 -0.99 -6.24 16.65
N THR A 47 -1.05 -5.88 15.38
CA THR A 47 -0.06 -5.05 14.67
C THR A 47 0.04 -3.65 15.30
N ALA A 48 -1.10 -3.05 15.67
CA ALA A 48 -1.15 -1.78 16.38
C ALA A 48 -0.58 -1.87 17.80
N LEU A 49 -0.86 -2.94 18.55
CA LEU A 49 -0.31 -3.16 19.90
C LEU A 49 1.22 -3.31 19.87
N VAL A 50 1.73 -4.14 18.96
CA VAL A 50 3.18 -4.32 18.78
C VAL A 50 3.84 -3.02 18.35
N GLY A 51 3.24 -2.25 17.44
CA GLY A 51 3.75 -0.94 17.02
C GLY A 51 3.81 0.07 18.16
N ASN A 52 2.79 0.13 19.01
CA ASN A 52 2.81 0.98 20.20
C ASN A 52 3.93 0.56 21.16
N PHE A 53 4.13 -0.74 21.37
CA PHE A 53 5.23 -1.25 22.20
C PHE A 53 6.61 -0.92 21.63
N LEU A 54 6.83 -1.12 20.33
CA LEU A 54 8.09 -0.75 19.67
C LEU A 54 8.34 0.77 19.73
N SER A 55 7.28 1.58 19.59
CA SER A 55 7.40 3.03 19.70
C SER A 55 7.91 3.45 21.09
N LEU A 56 7.48 2.78 22.16
CA LEU A 56 8.00 2.98 23.53
C LEU A 56 9.50 2.68 23.61
N ILE A 57 9.93 1.56 23.01
CA ILE A 57 11.34 1.15 22.98
C ILE A 57 12.19 2.18 22.25
N VAL A 58 11.78 2.64 21.07
CA VAL A 58 12.54 3.65 20.31
C VAL A 58 12.66 4.95 21.11
N CYS A 59 11.55 5.40 21.70
CA CYS A 59 11.53 6.67 22.43
C CYS A 59 12.39 6.66 23.70
N HIS A 60 12.38 5.57 24.45
CA HIS A 60 13.11 5.47 25.72
C HIS A 60 14.55 4.97 25.53
N GLY A 61 14.76 4.10 24.54
CA GLY A 61 16.01 3.39 24.30
C GLY A 61 16.94 4.07 23.28
N ILE A 62 16.42 4.75 22.26
CA ILE A 62 17.24 5.32 21.17
C ILE A 62 17.46 6.83 21.36
N LEU A 63 16.39 7.60 21.56
CA LEU A 63 16.46 9.07 21.60
C LEU A 63 17.21 9.65 22.81
N ARG A 64 17.40 8.86 23.87
CA ARG A 64 18.01 9.30 25.15
C ARG A 64 19.45 8.81 25.34
N LYS A 65 20.03 8.13 24.35
CA LYS A 65 21.36 7.50 24.46
C LYS A 65 22.38 8.20 23.58
N SER A 66 23.66 7.90 23.80
CA SER A 66 24.74 8.36 22.92
C SER A 66 24.52 7.86 21.48
N GLN A 67 25.07 8.57 20.50
CA GLN A 67 24.91 8.25 19.08
C GLN A 67 25.34 6.82 18.74
N GLN A 68 26.43 6.32 19.36
CA GLN A 68 26.91 4.95 19.16
C GLN A 68 25.92 3.91 19.70
N THR A 69 25.41 4.09 20.92
CA THR A 69 24.43 3.18 21.51
C THR A 69 23.11 3.22 20.74
N ALA A 70 22.65 4.41 20.33
CA ALA A 70 21.47 4.59 19.50
C ALA A 70 21.60 3.86 18.16
N PHE A 71 22.78 3.89 17.53
CA PHE A 71 23.06 3.16 16.30
C PHE A 71 22.94 1.65 16.48
N VAL A 72 23.63 1.07 17.48
CA VAL A 72 23.60 -0.38 17.75
C VAL A 72 22.18 -0.85 18.08
N LEU A 73 21.44 -0.11 18.91
CA LEU A 73 20.05 -0.45 19.25
C LEU A 73 19.14 -0.39 18.01
N THR A 74 19.28 0.65 17.18
CA THR A 74 18.44 0.84 15.99
C THR A 74 18.70 -0.25 14.95
N PHE A 75 19.96 -0.37 14.50
CA PHE A 75 20.32 -1.22 13.37
C PHE A 75 20.60 -2.68 13.77
N GLY A 76 21.04 -2.92 15.01
CA GLY A 76 21.37 -4.26 15.50
C GLY A 76 20.21 -5.01 16.16
N ILE A 77 19.22 -4.30 16.71
CA ILE A 77 18.13 -4.94 17.47
C ILE A 77 16.76 -4.55 16.90
N VAL A 78 16.41 -3.26 16.91
CA VAL A 78 15.05 -2.80 16.61
C VAL A 78 14.65 -3.08 15.16
N LEU A 79 15.45 -2.68 14.19
CA LEU A 79 15.15 -2.90 12.77
C LEU A 79 15.08 -4.39 12.40
N PRO A 80 16.04 -5.26 12.79
CA PRO A 80 15.93 -6.69 12.57
C PRO A 80 14.65 -7.31 13.16
N LEU A 81 14.26 -6.92 14.39
CA LEU A 81 13.03 -7.40 15.01
C LEU A 81 11.78 -6.95 14.24
N ILE A 82 11.75 -5.68 13.79
CA ILE A 82 10.65 -5.14 12.99
C ILE A 82 10.51 -5.90 11.67
N LEU A 83 11.62 -6.16 10.97
CA LEU A 83 11.64 -6.86 9.69
C LEU A 83 11.39 -8.37 9.82
N TYR A 84 11.70 -8.97 10.96
CA TYR A 84 11.41 -10.40 11.20
C TYR A 84 9.97 -10.65 11.66
N TYR A 85 9.35 -9.68 12.34
CA TYR A 85 8.01 -9.80 12.93
C TYR A 85 6.94 -10.40 12.01
N PRO A 86 6.81 -10.00 10.73
CA PRO A 86 5.76 -10.54 9.87
C PRO A 86 5.89 -12.04 9.62
N PHE A 87 7.13 -12.54 9.45
CA PHE A 87 7.42 -13.97 9.25
C PHE A 87 7.07 -14.77 10.49
N PHE A 88 7.52 -14.30 11.65
CA PHE A 88 7.16 -14.90 12.94
C PHE A 88 5.64 -15.01 13.10
N LEU A 89 4.91 -13.92 12.83
CA LEU A 89 3.45 -13.93 12.97
C LEU A 89 2.78 -14.87 11.96
N ALA A 90 3.27 -14.90 10.71
CA ALA A 90 2.75 -15.79 9.68
C ALA A 90 2.94 -17.28 10.04
N ASP A 91 4.07 -17.64 10.66
CA ASP A 91 4.36 -19.01 11.09
C ASP A 91 3.59 -19.41 12.36
N VAL A 92 3.40 -18.49 13.30
CA VAL A 92 2.66 -18.74 14.55
C VAL A 92 1.17 -18.88 14.30
N LEU A 93 0.59 -18.02 13.47
CA LEU A 93 -0.84 -18.00 13.19
C LEU A 93 -1.23 -18.76 11.91
N ASP A 94 -0.24 -19.35 11.21
CA ASP A 94 -0.41 -20.01 9.92
C ASP A 94 -1.21 -19.16 8.92
N ILE A 95 -0.75 -17.92 8.73
CA ILE A 95 -1.36 -16.95 7.79
C ILE A 95 -0.85 -17.25 6.38
N ARG A 96 -1.77 -17.60 5.48
CA ARG A 96 -1.45 -17.96 4.09
C ARG A 96 -1.98 -16.96 3.05
N SER A 97 -3.13 -16.33 3.30
CA SER A 97 -3.72 -15.31 2.41
C SER A 97 -2.81 -14.09 2.26
N SER A 98 -2.47 -13.75 1.02
CA SER A 98 -1.61 -12.61 0.69
C SER A 98 -2.24 -11.26 1.08
N PRO A 99 -3.55 -11.02 0.90
CA PRO A 99 -4.18 -9.81 1.44
C PRO A 99 -4.13 -9.68 2.97
N ILE A 100 -4.23 -10.80 3.70
CA ILE A 100 -4.09 -10.78 5.16
C ILE A 100 -2.64 -10.45 5.55
N ARG A 101 -1.66 -11.06 4.88
CA ARG A 101 -0.23 -10.72 5.02
C ARG A 101 0.03 -9.23 4.76
N MET A 102 -0.61 -8.63 3.76
CA MET A 102 -0.49 -7.18 3.50
C MET A 102 -0.88 -6.33 4.73
N THR A 103 -1.84 -6.79 5.55
CA THR A 103 -2.24 -6.07 6.77
C THR A 103 -1.19 -6.17 7.87
N VAL A 104 -0.52 -7.32 8.00
CA VAL A 104 0.62 -7.51 8.90
C VAL A 104 1.77 -6.55 8.56
N LEU A 105 1.98 -6.29 7.25
CA LEU A 105 3.05 -5.41 6.76
C LEU A 105 2.85 -3.92 7.09
N SER A 106 1.67 -3.50 7.54
CA SER A 106 1.42 -2.10 7.91
C SER A 106 2.38 -1.59 9.00
N LEU A 107 2.76 -2.47 9.95
CA LEU A 107 3.74 -2.16 11.00
C LEU A 107 5.17 -2.02 10.48
N PRO A 108 5.80 -3.04 9.85
CA PRO A 108 7.20 -2.95 9.47
C PRO A 108 7.48 -1.81 8.50
N LEU A 109 6.57 -1.50 7.58
CA LEU A 109 6.77 -0.42 6.61
C LEU A 109 6.82 0.95 7.28
N THR A 110 5.83 1.25 8.13
CA THR A 110 5.75 2.56 8.80
C THR A 110 6.79 2.67 9.92
N CYS A 111 6.93 1.66 10.77
CA CYS A 111 7.88 1.70 11.89
C CYS A 111 9.34 1.75 11.44
N THR A 112 9.73 1.06 10.36
CA THR A 112 11.11 1.12 9.84
C THR A 112 11.47 2.54 9.43
N LEU A 113 10.66 3.17 8.58
CA LEU A 113 10.93 4.52 8.08
C LEU A 113 10.88 5.57 9.19
N ARG A 114 9.94 5.42 10.13
CA ARG A 114 9.81 6.32 11.28
C ARG A 114 10.97 6.18 12.25
N THR A 115 11.45 4.97 12.48
CA THR A 115 12.65 4.73 13.31
C THR A 115 13.88 5.37 12.67
N LEU A 116 14.03 5.26 11.34
CA LEU A 116 15.09 5.95 10.61
C LEU A 116 14.96 7.48 10.70
N HIS A 117 13.76 8.01 10.51
CA HIS A 117 13.51 9.45 10.64
C HIS A 117 13.87 9.97 12.05
N ALA A 118 13.45 9.24 13.09
CA ALA A 118 13.77 9.58 14.47
C ALA A 118 15.28 9.57 14.74
N PHE A 119 16.00 8.56 14.21
CA PHE A 119 17.45 8.47 14.33
C PHE A 119 18.18 9.65 13.68
N PHE A 120 17.79 10.05 12.46
CA PHE A 120 18.48 11.13 11.74
C PHE A 120 18.08 12.56 12.15
N THR A 121 16.88 12.75 12.71
CA THR A 121 16.28 14.09 12.84
C THR A 121 15.93 14.47 14.28
N GLU A 122 15.56 13.51 15.13
CA GLU A 122 14.97 13.78 16.45
C GLU A 122 15.89 13.53 17.65
N GLN A 123 17.19 13.27 17.43
CA GLN A 123 18.16 13.22 18.54
C GLN A 123 18.18 14.50 19.42
N GLN A 124 17.53 15.58 19.01
CA GLN A 124 17.43 16.86 19.72
C GLN A 124 16.06 17.14 20.39
N SER A 125 15.05 16.27 20.23
CA SER A 125 13.68 16.48 20.74
C SER A 125 13.38 15.56 21.92
N THR A 126 13.39 16.08 23.15
CA THR A 126 13.26 15.31 24.41
C THR A 126 11.83 15.00 24.86
N LEU A 127 10.82 15.52 24.14
CA LEU A 127 9.42 15.47 24.58
C LEU A 127 8.70 14.20 24.09
N TRP A 128 8.62 13.21 24.97
CA TRP A 128 7.81 11.98 24.88
C TRP A 128 6.40 12.21 24.30
N SER A 129 5.76 13.30 24.71
CA SER A 129 4.40 13.63 24.28
C SER A 129 4.32 13.92 22.77
N ARG A 130 5.38 14.46 22.16
CA ARG A 130 5.46 14.73 20.72
C ARG A 130 5.63 13.45 19.92
N TYR A 131 6.51 12.55 20.38
CA TYR A 131 6.77 11.29 19.69
C TYR A 131 5.55 10.35 19.69
N ARG A 132 4.88 10.15 20.83
CA ARG A 132 3.64 9.35 20.89
C ARG A 132 2.55 9.89 19.94
N ARG A 133 2.45 11.23 19.85
CA ARG A 133 1.46 11.92 19.03
C ARG A 133 1.78 11.86 17.53
N GLU A 134 3.04 11.77 17.15
CA GLU A 134 3.49 11.75 15.73
C GLU A 134 3.70 10.32 15.19
N TYR A 135 4.10 9.37 16.04
CA TYR A 135 4.52 8.03 15.62
C TYR A 135 3.67 6.88 16.17
N GLY A 136 2.79 7.13 17.15
CA GLY A 136 1.92 6.10 17.75
C GLY A 136 0.71 5.71 16.89
N PHE A 137 0.46 6.44 15.81
CA PHE A 137 -0.66 6.22 14.90
C PHE A 137 -0.19 5.59 13.59
N ILE A 138 -0.87 4.57 13.07
CA ILE A 138 -0.52 3.95 11.78
C ILE A 138 -0.52 5.02 10.66
N LEU A 139 -1.51 5.90 10.66
CA LEU A 139 -1.62 7.04 9.73
C LEU A 139 -1.09 8.33 10.35
N HIS A 140 -0.70 9.29 9.50
CA HIS A 140 -0.31 10.62 9.96
C HIS A 140 -1.55 11.43 10.38
N PRO A 141 -1.57 11.98 11.61
CA PRO A 141 -2.63 12.89 12.05
C PRO A 141 -2.72 14.13 11.15
N LEU A 142 -3.96 14.52 10.82
CA LEU A 142 -4.20 15.77 10.11
C LEU A 142 -3.97 16.96 11.04
N ARG A 143 -3.17 17.92 10.60
CA ARG A 143 -2.86 19.14 11.35
C ARG A 143 -3.48 20.36 10.72
N ASP A 144 -3.98 21.26 11.57
CA ASP A 144 -4.40 22.58 11.13
C ASP A 144 -3.17 23.38 10.63
N PRO A 145 -3.20 23.94 9.40
CA PRO A 145 -2.06 24.63 8.82
C PRO A 145 -1.57 25.83 9.64
N LYS A 146 -2.48 26.52 10.36
CA LYS A 146 -2.17 27.74 11.12
C LYS A 146 -1.75 27.42 12.55
N THR A 147 -2.48 26.55 13.23
CA THR A 147 -2.27 26.27 14.66
C THR A 147 -1.38 25.06 14.93
N GLN A 148 -1.13 24.23 13.92
CA GLN A 148 -0.40 22.95 14.02
C GLN A 148 -1.01 21.93 15.01
N ALA A 149 -2.20 22.24 15.55
CA ALA A 149 -2.98 21.35 16.40
C ALA A 149 -3.63 20.25 15.56
N PHE A 150 -4.00 19.15 16.21
CA PHE A 150 -4.73 18.07 15.55
C PHE A 150 -6.15 18.48 15.25
N VAL A 151 -6.60 18.12 14.06
CA VAL A 151 -7.98 18.35 13.65
C VAL A 151 -8.86 17.31 14.31
N THR A 152 -9.79 17.75 15.16
CA THR A 152 -10.73 16.88 15.86
C THR A 152 -11.70 16.20 14.89
N ALA A 153 -11.99 14.92 15.12
CA ALA A 153 -13.04 14.22 14.41
C ALA A 153 -14.41 14.78 14.82
N THR A 154 -15.32 14.88 13.86
CA THR A 154 -16.68 15.38 14.06
C THR A 154 -17.69 14.34 13.59
N VAL A 155 -18.94 14.45 14.03
CA VAL A 155 -20.04 13.61 13.51
C VAL A 155 -20.13 13.74 11.97
N HIS A 156 -19.90 14.95 11.45
CA HIS A 156 -19.84 15.17 10.00
C HIS A 156 -18.68 14.42 9.34
N SER A 157 -17.48 14.46 9.90
CA SER A 157 -16.33 13.73 9.33
C SER A 157 -16.53 12.21 9.38
N PHE A 158 -17.19 11.70 10.41
CA PHE A 158 -17.57 10.29 10.51
C PHE A 158 -18.54 9.87 9.39
N PHE A 159 -19.64 10.62 9.19
CA PHE A 159 -20.57 10.31 8.09
C PHE A 159 -19.95 10.48 6.70
N ALA A 160 -19.03 11.43 6.54
CA ALA A 160 -18.26 11.58 5.30
C ALA A 160 -17.36 10.35 5.05
N ALA A 161 -16.68 9.85 6.09
CA ALA A 161 -15.87 8.63 6.01
C ALA A 161 -16.73 7.40 5.67
N LEU A 162 -17.89 7.24 6.32
CA LEU A 162 -18.83 6.13 6.04
C LEU A 162 -19.36 6.17 4.61
N ARG A 163 -19.73 7.35 4.11
CA ARG A 163 -20.15 7.54 2.70
C ARG A 163 -19.01 7.18 1.73
N SER A 164 -17.79 7.62 2.04
CA SER A 164 -16.61 7.30 1.24
C SER A 164 -16.31 5.79 1.22
N TYR A 165 -16.41 5.13 2.38
CA TYR A 165 -16.28 3.68 2.50
C TYR A 165 -17.30 2.96 1.61
N GLY A 166 -18.60 3.30 1.74
CA GLY A 166 -19.66 2.69 0.94
C GLY A 166 -19.46 2.88 -0.56
N LYS A 167 -19.02 4.08 -0.99
CA LYS A 167 -18.69 4.36 -2.39
C LYS A 167 -17.57 3.45 -2.91
N TRP A 168 -16.43 3.38 -2.21
CA TRP A 168 -15.30 2.58 -2.66
C TRP A 168 -15.57 1.07 -2.57
N PHE A 169 -16.28 0.64 -1.53
CA PHE A 169 -16.73 -0.74 -1.37
C PHE A 169 -17.61 -1.18 -2.55
N PHE A 170 -18.57 -0.34 -2.96
CA PHE A 170 -19.43 -0.61 -4.11
C PHE A 170 -18.65 -0.63 -5.44
N LEU A 171 -17.78 0.36 -5.68
CA LEU A 171 -16.99 0.43 -6.91
C LEU A 171 -16.04 -0.76 -7.05
N LEU A 172 -15.37 -1.16 -5.96
CA LEU A 172 -14.53 -2.35 -5.96
C LEU A 172 -15.34 -3.63 -6.14
N GLY A 173 -16.51 -3.76 -5.48
CA GLY A 173 -17.41 -4.89 -5.65
C GLY A 173 -17.81 -5.11 -7.12
N ILE A 174 -18.24 -4.05 -7.81
CA ILE A 174 -18.55 -4.10 -9.25
C ILE A 174 -17.31 -4.46 -10.07
N SER A 175 -16.19 -3.78 -9.81
CA SER A 175 -14.96 -3.98 -10.60
C SER A 175 -14.45 -5.41 -10.47
N PHE A 176 -14.47 -5.98 -9.27
CA PHE A 176 -14.09 -7.37 -9.03
C PHE A 176 -15.07 -8.33 -9.72
N SER A 177 -16.38 -8.07 -9.65
CA SER A 177 -17.40 -8.88 -10.33
C SER A 177 -17.17 -8.94 -11.84
N LEU A 178 -16.77 -7.83 -12.46
CA LEU A 178 -16.49 -7.75 -13.90
C LEU A 178 -15.15 -8.36 -14.30
N LEU A 179 -14.14 -8.30 -13.43
CA LEU A 179 -12.77 -8.73 -13.74
C LEU A 179 -12.47 -10.16 -13.33
N LEU A 180 -13.23 -10.73 -12.38
CA LEU A 180 -13.02 -12.08 -11.87
C LEU A 180 -13.12 -13.16 -12.97
N PRO A 181 -14.10 -13.13 -13.92
CA PRO A 181 -14.17 -14.10 -15.01
C PRO A 181 -12.92 -14.11 -15.90
N TYR A 182 -12.19 -12.99 -15.96
CA TYR A 182 -10.97 -12.83 -16.74
C TYR A 182 -9.70 -13.03 -15.90
N SER A 183 -9.81 -13.53 -14.66
CA SER A 183 -8.68 -13.63 -13.73
C SER A 183 -7.92 -12.31 -13.58
N PHE A 184 -8.64 -11.18 -13.63
CA PHE A 184 -8.09 -9.82 -13.61
C PHE A 184 -7.20 -9.45 -14.81
N VAL A 185 -7.21 -10.21 -15.90
CA VAL A 185 -6.48 -9.92 -17.16
C VAL A 185 -7.48 -9.89 -18.33
N PRO A 186 -8.32 -8.85 -18.45
CA PRO A 186 -9.38 -8.78 -19.45
C PRO A 186 -8.89 -8.71 -20.90
N TRP A 187 -7.67 -8.23 -21.15
CA TRP A 187 -7.11 -8.20 -22.50
C TRP A 187 -5.92 -9.16 -22.65
N ASN A 188 -5.92 -9.95 -23.71
CA ASN A 188 -4.80 -10.84 -24.02
C ASN A 188 -3.52 -10.04 -24.30
N THR A 189 -2.43 -10.42 -23.62
CA THR A 189 -1.11 -9.85 -23.81
C THR A 189 -0.18 -10.87 -24.49
N PRO A 190 0.78 -10.42 -25.33
CA PRO A 190 1.73 -11.32 -25.98
C PRO A 190 2.63 -12.11 -25.00
N ARG A 191 2.80 -11.59 -23.78
CA ARG A 191 3.58 -12.21 -22.71
C ARG A 191 2.78 -12.19 -21.40
N PRO A 192 2.97 -13.20 -20.53
CA PRO A 192 2.40 -13.20 -19.19
C PRO A 192 2.85 -11.98 -18.38
N LEU A 193 1.94 -11.40 -17.59
CA LEU A 193 2.23 -10.19 -16.80
C LEU A 193 3.26 -10.41 -15.68
N HIS A 194 3.53 -11.65 -15.28
CA HIS A 194 4.54 -11.98 -14.29
C HIS A 194 5.95 -12.14 -14.89
N GLU A 195 6.16 -11.91 -16.18
CA GLU A 195 7.51 -11.86 -16.73
C GLU A 195 8.15 -10.48 -16.56
N THR A 196 9.49 -10.42 -16.62
CA THR A 196 10.24 -9.17 -16.51
C THR A 196 10.54 -8.61 -17.90
N PHE A 197 9.76 -7.64 -18.38
CA PHE A 197 9.97 -6.99 -19.67
C PHE A 197 9.49 -5.53 -19.67
N LEU A 198 9.74 -4.81 -20.77
CA LEU A 198 9.17 -3.50 -21.04
C LEU A 198 8.19 -3.65 -22.20
N SER A 199 6.96 -3.14 -22.07
CA SER A 199 5.96 -3.25 -23.13
C SER A 199 5.07 -2.03 -23.25
N PHE A 200 4.90 -1.58 -24.49
CA PHE A 200 4.00 -0.50 -24.89
C PHE A 200 2.78 -1.03 -25.64
N HIS A 201 2.56 -2.35 -25.65
CA HIS A 201 1.43 -2.95 -26.35
C HIS A 201 0.10 -2.45 -25.74
N PRO A 202 -0.90 -2.01 -26.54
CA PRO A 202 -2.13 -1.43 -26.02
C PRO A 202 -2.85 -2.30 -24.98
N SER A 203 -2.99 -3.61 -25.23
CA SER A 203 -3.58 -4.56 -24.26
C SER A 203 -2.82 -4.61 -22.94
N HIS A 204 -1.49 -4.50 -23.00
CA HIS A 204 -0.62 -4.54 -21.81
C HIS A 204 -0.79 -3.27 -20.97
N LEU A 205 -0.81 -2.11 -21.64
CA LEU A 205 -1.06 -0.84 -20.99
C LEU A 205 -2.47 -0.80 -20.38
N ALA A 206 -3.48 -1.36 -21.06
CA ALA A 206 -4.85 -1.42 -20.56
C ALA A 206 -4.98 -2.30 -19.30
N ASN A 207 -4.36 -3.49 -19.29
CA ASN A 207 -4.32 -4.32 -18.08
C ASN A 207 -3.61 -3.62 -16.93
N ASN A 208 -2.44 -3.03 -17.16
CA ASN A 208 -1.70 -2.31 -16.13
C ASN A 208 -2.46 -1.09 -15.61
N PHE A 209 -3.24 -0.41 -16.47
CA PHE A 209 -4.10 0.68 -16.07
C PHE A 209 -5.21 0.21 -15.12
N VAL A 210 -5.90 -0.88 -15.48
CA VAL A 210 -6.92 -1.48 -14.62
C VAL A 210 -6.32 -1.88 -13.27
N HIS A 211 -5.16 -2.53 -13.25
CA HIS A 211 -4.50 -2.90 -11.99
C HIS A 211 -4.10 -1.68 -11.16
N ALA A 212 -3.55 -0.64 -11.78
CA ALA A 212 -3.20 0.60 -11.08
C ALA A 212 -4.43 1.28 -10.46
N VAL A 213 -5.57 1.31 -11.19
CA VAL A 213 -6.85 1.80 -10.68
C VAL A 213 -7.34 0.95 -9.51
N LEU A 214 -7.34 -0.39 -9.65
CA LEU A 214 -7.72 -1.30 -8.58
C LEU A 214 -6.85 -1.11 -7.33
N THR A 215 -5.53 -1.06 -7.47
CA THR A 215 -4.61 -0.81 -6.36
C THR A 215 -4.88 0.53 -5.69
N SER A 216 -5.13 1.59 -6.47
CA SER A 216 -5.51 2.91 -5.92
C SER A 216 -6.81 2.82 -5.12
N TRP A 217 -7.84 2.19 -5.66
CA TRP A 217 -9.15 2.08 -4.99
C TRP A 217 -9.10 1.17 -3.77
N MET A 218 -8.28 0.13 -3.79
CA MET A 218 -8.02 -0.73 -2.63
C MET A 218 -7.35 0.03 -1.49
N LEU A 219 -6.39 0.92 -1.79
CA LEU A 219 -5.80 1.81 -0.78
C LEU A 219 -6.85 2.80 -0.24
N ASP A 220 -7.73 3.31 -1.09
CA ASP A 220 -8.84 4.16 -0.69
C ASP A 220 -9.83 3.44 0.25
N LEU A 221 -10.25 2.22 -0.08
CA LEU A 221 -11.14 1.41 0.77
C LEU A 221 -10.43 0.97 2.06
N GLY A 222 -9.28 0.31 1.94
CA GLY A 222 -8.59 -0.29 3.08
C GLY A 222 -7.99 0.73 4.02
N VAL A 223 -7.35 1.79 3.49
CA VAL A 223 -6.55 2.71 4.32
C VAL A 223 -7.26 4.04 4.54
N ASN A 224 -7.63 4.75 3.46
CA ASN A 224 -8.25 6.09 3.58
C ASN A 224 -9.59 6.07 4.32
N THR A 225 -10.35 4.97 4.20
CA THR A 225 -11.69 4.87 4.79
C THR A 225 -11.75 3.88 5.96
N ALA A 226 -11.38 2.61 5.77
CA ALA A 226 -11.49 1.62 6.85
C ALA A 226 -10.55 1.89 8.03
N VAL A 227 -9.22 1.84 7.81
CA VAL A 227 -8.23 2.09 8.89
C VAL A 227 -8.40 3.50 9.48
N ASN A 228 -8.54 4.53 8.62
CA ASN A 228 -8.76 5.90 9.08
C ASN A 228 -10.04 6.03 9.92
N GLY A 229 -11.14 5.42 9.50
CA GLY A 229 -12.42 5.45 10.24
C GLY A 229 -12.30 4.81 11.63
N VAL A 230 -11.68 3.63 11.72
CA VAL A 230 -11.41 2.97 13.02
C VAL A 230 -10.54 3.87 13.90
N MET A 231 -9.47 4.44 13.35
CA MET A 231 -8.58 5.32 14.10
C MET A 231 -9.29 6.60 14.54
N GLN A 232 -10.13 7.21 13.71
CA GLN A 232 -10.95 8.37 14.07
C GLN A 232 -11.87 8.05 15.26
N CYS A 233 -12.55 6.90 15.24
CA CYS A 233 -13.42 6.48 16.33
C CYS A 233 -12.66 6.25 17.65
N LEU A 234 -11.45 5.67 17.58
CA LEU A 234 -10.66 5.37 18.77
C LEU A 234 -9.92 6.59 19.36
N SER A 235 -9.52 7.53 18.50
CA SER A 235 -8.64 8.65 18.90
C SER A 235 -9.33 10.01 18.93
N GLY A 236 -10.48 10.16 18.28
CA GLY A 236 -11.18 11.43 18.16
C GLY A 236 -10.49 12.47 17.28
N ILE A 237 -9.49 12.08 16.46
CA ILE A 237 -8.75 12.98 15.56
C ILE A 237 -8.82 12.48 14.11
N GLN A 238 -8.71 13.40 13.16
CA GLN A 238 -8.67 13.10 11.72
C GLN A 238 -7.26 12.78 11.25
N PHE A 239 -7.14 11.97 10.19
CA PHE A 239 -5.87 11.55 9.60
C PHE A 239 -5.78 11.96 8.13
N GLU A 240 -4.55 12.15 7.65
CA GLU A 240 -4.30 12.44 6.24
C GLU A 240 -4.71 11.27 5.35
N ASN A 241 -5.29 11.60 4.19
CA ASN A 241 -5.51 10.61 3.14
C ASN A 241 -4.15 10.15 2.57
N VAL A 242 -4.01 8.85 2.44
CA VAL A 242 -2.89 8.15 1.80
C VAL A 242 -2.96 8.26 0.29
N VAL A 243 -4.16 8.31 -0.29
CA VAL A 243 -4.38 8.45 -1.73
C VAL A 243 -5.25 9.66 -2.04
N ASP A 244 -4.92 10.42 -3.08
CA ASP A 244 -5.68 11.57 -3.57
C ASP A 244 -5.81 11.57 -5.10
N SER A 245 -6.75 10.76 -5.60
CA SER A 245 -7.12 10.66 -7.02
C SER A 245 -5.92 10.60 -8.00
N PRO A 246 -4.90 9.75 -7.77
CA PRO A 246 -3.67 9.76 -8.56
C PRO A 246 -3.93 9.43 -10.03
N MET A 247 -4.89 8.55 -10.31
CA MET A 247 -5.22 8.13 -11.68
C MET A 247 -6.01 9.17 -12.48
N PHE A 248 -6.54 10.21 -11.82
CA PHE A 248 -7.45 11.19 -12.45
C PHE A 248 -7.05 12.66 -12.23
N GLY A 249 -6.14 12.96 -11.30
CA GLY A 249 -5.75 14.33 -10.95
C GLY A 249 -4.26 14.67 -11.11
N SER A 250 -3.40 13.71 -11.48
CA SER A 250 -1.94 13.92 -11.48
C SER A 250 -1.47 14.82 -12.62
N GLN A 251 -0.75 15.90 -12.29
CA GLN A 251 -0.29 16.87 -13.30
C GLN A 251 1.20 16.73 -13.64
N SER A 252 1.95 15.90 -12.93
CA SER A 252 3.33 15.52 -13.26
C SER A 252 3.72 14.22 -12.53
N PRO A 253 4.83 13.54 -12.90
CA PRO A 253 5.32 12.37 -12.16
C PRO A 253 5.56 12.66 -10.66
N SER A 254 6.10 13.84 -10.32
CA SER A 254 6.28 14.25 -8.92
C SER A 254 4.99 14.58 -8.18
N ASP A 255 3.95 15.02 -8.89
CA ASP A 255 2.62 15.16 -8.32
C ASP A 255 2.00 13.78 -8.03
N PHE A 256 2.10 12.86 -8.99
CA PHE A 256 1.63 11.48 -8.85
C PHE A 256 2.29 10.79 -7.64
N TRP A 257 3.62 10.62 -7.66
CA TRP A 257 4.34 9.85 -6.64
C TRP A 257 4.54 10.58 -5.31
N GLY A 258 4.52 11.91 -5.32
CA GLY A 258 4.86 12.72 -4.14
C GLY A 258 3.67 13.30 -3.39
N ARG A 259 2.51 13.48 -4.04
CA ARG A 259 1.36 14.18 -3.44
C ARG A 259 0.05 13.43 -3.54
N ARG A 260 -0.05 12.41 -4.39
CA ARG A 260 -1.33 11.73 -4.67
C ARG A 260 -1.29 10.23 -4.43
N TRP A 261 -0.17 9.58 -4.70
CA TRP A 261 0.01 8.15 -4.48
C TRP A 261 0.73 7.89 -3.16
N ASN A 262 0.12 7.08 -2.31
CA ASN A 262 0.68 6.61 -1.03
C ASN A 262 1.47 7.69 -0.25
N ARG A 263 0.77 8.77 0.09
CA ARG A 263 1.29 9.95 0.82
C ARG A 263 1.93 9.61 2.16
N LEU A 264 1.45 8.54 2.81
CA LEU A 264 2.03 8.02 4.05
C LEU A 264 3.48 7.58 3.82
N ILE A 265 3.69 6.62 2.90
CA ILE A 265 5.03 6.08 2.65
C ILE A 265 5.92 7.11 1.94
N SER A 266 5.40 7.91 1.02
CA SER A 266 6.21 8.96 0.37
C SER A 266 6.63 10.06 1.35
N GLY A 267 5.77 10.43 2.32
CA GLY A 267 6.12 11.33 3.42
C GLY A 267 7.21 10.76 4.32
N ASP A 268 7.05 9.51 4.73
CA ASP A 268 8.01 8.79 5.57
C ASP A 268 9.37 8.59 4.85
N LEU A 269 9.38 8.23 3.56
CA LEU A 269 10.60 8.16 2.73
C LEU A 269 11.27 9.53 2.57
N LYS A 270 10.48 10.59 2.37
CA LYS A 270 11.01 11.96 2.24
C LYS A 270 11.74 12.38 3.51
N ASN A 271 11.21 12.02 4.68
CA ASN A 271 11.75 12.39 5.97
C ASN A 271 12.89 11.45 6.43
N GLY A 272 12.75 10.15 6.23
CA GLY A 272 13.71 9.14 6.67
C GLY A 272 14.90 8.94 5.73
N ILE A 273 14.75 9.21 4.42
CA ILE A 273 15.79 8.95 3.41
C ILE A 273 16.16 10.22 2.63
N TYR A 274 15.20 10.85 1.95
CA TYR A 274 15.51 11.95 1.02
C TYR A 274 16.19 13.14 1.71
N LYS A 275 15.59 13.65 2.79
CA LYS A 275 16.12 14.81 3.53
C LYS A 275 17.50 14.53 4.13
N PRO A 276 17.74 13.43 4.87
CA PRO A 276 19.07 13.10 5.37
C PRO A 276 20.10 12.98 4.25
N VAL A 277 19.84 12.17 3.21
CA VAL A 277 20.80 11.99 2.10
C VAL A 277 21.10 13.32 1.40
N ARG A 278 20.09 14.18 1.22
CA ARG A 278 20.31 15.51 0.64
C ARG A 278 21.15 16.41 1.54
N GLN A 279 20.98 16.35 2.85
CA GLN A 279 21.80 17.12 3.80
C GLN A 279 23.26 16.68 3.77
N TYR A 280 23.53 15.36 3.70
CA TYR A 280 24.90 14.84 3.64
C TYR A 280 25.58 15.05 2.30
N THR A 281 24.86 14.93 1.18
CA THR A 281 25.45 14.94 -0.17
C THR A 281 25.33 16.28 -0.88
N GLY A 282 24.43 17.17 -0.43
CA GLY A 282 24.05 18.40 -1.14
C GLY A 282 23.26 18.18 -2.44
N SER A 283 23.16 16.94 -2.94
CA SER A 283 22.60 16.64 -4.25
C SER A 283 21.16 16.14 -4.16
N LYS A 284 20.23 16.89 -4.77
CA LYS A 284 18.84 16.43 -4.95
C LYS A 284 18.76 15.16 -5.81
N HIS A 285 19.69 14.96 -6.74
CA HIS A 285 19.69 13.80 -7.65
C HIS A 285 20.06 12.53 -6.90
N VAL A 286 21.12 12.59 -6.07
CA VAL A 286 21.54 11.47 -5.23
C VAL A 286 20.44 11.12 -4.22
N ALA A 287 19.82 12.14 -3.60
CA ALA A 287 18.72 11.94 -2.67
C ALA A 287 17.50 11.27 -3.33
N THR A 288 17.14 11.66 -4.56
CA THR A 288 16.07 10.99 -5.33
C THR A 288 16.43 9.55 -5.62
N LEU A 289 17.63 9.27 -6.15
CA LEU A 289 18.07 7.91 -6.46
C LEU A 289 18.06 7.02 -5.21
N ALA A 290 18.61 7.50 -4.09
CA ALA A 290 18.59 6.78 -2.82
C ALA A 290 17.17 6.48 -2.34
N THR A 291 16.25 7.45 -2.48
CA THR A 291 14.85 7.28 -2.07
C THR A 291 14.15 6.20 -2.89
N PHE A 292 14.32 6.18 -4.21
CA PHE A 292 13.72 5.16 -5.06
C PHE A 292 14.40 3.79 -4.89
N ALA A 293 15.71 3.74 -4.65
CA ALA A 293 16.42 2.50 -4.34
C ALA A 293 15.90 1.87 -3.04
N VAL A 294 15.76 2.66 -1.97
CA VAL A 294 15.18 2.19 -0.70
C VAL A 294 13.71 1.78 -0.89
N SER A 295 12.92 2.55 -1.65
CA SER A 295 11.54 2.17 -1.96
C SER A 295 11.47 0.82 -2.70
N GLY A 296 12.33 0.60 -3.69
CA GLY A 296 12.44 -0.66 -4.42
C GLY A 296 12.78 -1.83 -3.50
N LEU A 297 13.81 -1.69 -2.67
CA LEU A 297 14.21 -2.71 -1.69
C LEU A 297 13.11 -3.02 -0.67
N MET A 298 12.40 -2.00 -0.19
CA MET A 298 11.25 -2.21 0.70
C MET A 298 10.14 -3.02 0.02
N HIS A 299 9.91 -2.78 -1.27
CA HIS A 299 8.89 -3.55 -2.01
C HIS A 299 9.38 -4.95 -2.38
N GLU A 300 10.68 -5.20 -2.61
CA GLU A 300 11.20 -6.58 -2.69
C GLU A 300 10.91 -7.35 -1.40
N TYR A 301 11.16 -6.72 -0.24
CA TYR A 301 10.83 -7.29 1.06
C TYR A 301 9.33 -7.57 1.22
N VAL A 302 8.47 -6.63 0.79
CA VAL A 302 7.01 -6.82 0.81
C VAL A 302 6.62 -8.01 -0.05
N TRP A 303 7.10 -8.10 -1.29
CA TRP A 303 6.74 -9.20 -2.20
C TRP A 303 7.24 -10.53 -1.68
N TYR A 304 8.48 -10.57 -1.17
CA TYR A 304 9.02 -11.76 -0.54
C TYR A 304 8.15 -12.22 0.63
N TYR A 305 7.64 -11.31 1.46
CA TYR A 305 6.75 -11.67 2.55
C TYR A 305 5.34 -12.07 2.10
N LEU A 306 4.74 -11.34 1.15
CA LEU A 306 3.40 -11.66 0.64
C LEU A 306 3.32 -13.10 0.14
N PHE A 307 4.38 -13.54 -0.55
CA PHE A 307 4.50 -14.87 -1.13
C PHE A 307 5.44 -15.81 -0.35
N TYR A 308 5.69 -15.50 0.92
CA TYR A 308 6.51 -16.33 1.81
C TYR A 308 5.89 -17.73 1.97
N VAL A 309 6.69 -18.77 1.81
CA VAL A 309 6.29 -20.14 2.14
C VAL A 309 6.49 -20.33 3.64
N ASN A 310 5.40 -20.32 4.39
CA ASN A 310 5.47 -20.51 5.84
C ASN A 310 5.77 -21.99 6.16
N LYS A 311 6.13 -22.29 7.42
CA LYS A 311 6.54 -23.65 7.84
C LYS A 311 5.47 -24.75 7.68
N HIS A 312 4.23 -24.37 7.39
CA HIS A 312 3.07 -25.26 7.23
C HIS A 312 2.65 -25.45 5.77
N GLN A 313 3.45 -24.94 4.83
CA GLN A 313 3.19 -24.99 3.38
C GLN A 313 4.29 -25.77 2.67
N ASP A 314 3.91 -26.50 1.63
CA ASP A 314 4.87 -27.07 0.68
C ASP A 314 5.29 -25.97 -0.32
N PRO A 315 6.60 -25.72 -0.51
CA PRO A 315 7.09 -24.82 -1.54
C PRO A 315 6.57 -25.13 -2.95
N ALA A 316 6.27 -26.40 -3.27
CA ALA A 316 5.79 -26.82 -4.58
C ALA A 316 4.40 -26.24 -4.94
N ASP A 317 3.58 -25.94 -3.92
CA ASP A 317 2.22 -25.43 -4.10
C ASP A 317 2.14 -23.90 -4.10
N CYS A 318 3.27 -23.21 -3.88
CA CYS A 318 3.30 -21.78 -3.63
C CYS A 318 3.88 -21.01 -4.81
N TYR A 319 3.21 -19.91 -5.20
CA TYR A 319 3.78 -18.96 -6.14
C TYR A 319 5.02 -18.28 -5.54
N GLN A 320 6.12 -18.23 -6.30
CA GLN A 320 7.35 -17.57 -5.89
C GLN A 320 7.73 -16.49 -6.92
N PRO A 321 7.61 -15.19 -6.57
CA PRO A 321 7.99 -14.13 -7.49
C PRO A 321 9.52 -14.10 -7.67
N PRO A 322 10.02 -13.86 -8.88
CA PRO A 322 11.44 -13.60 -9.09
C PRO A 322 11.84 -12.27 -8.42
N PHE A 323 13.02 -12.27 -7.81
CA PHE A 323 13.59 -11.10 -7.15
C PHE A 323 13.99 -10.02 -8.18
N GLY A 324 13.84 -8.75 -7.80
CA GLY A 324 14.38 -7.59 -8.53
C GLY A 324 13.35 -6.82 -9.36
N LYS A 325 12.14 -7.34 -9.55
CA LYS A 325 11.07 -6.65 -10.30
C LYS A 325 10.67 -5.32 -9.67
N GLN A 326 10.60 -5.25 -8.34
CA GLN A 326 10.24 -4.03 -7.63
C GLN A 326 11.36 -3.00 -7.73
N ILE A 327 12.62 -3.42 -7.63
CA ILE A 327 13.77 -2.54 -7.87
C ILE A 327 13.70 -1.93 -9.28
N LEU A 328 13.39 -2.73 -10.30
CA LEU A 328 13.23 -2.25 -11.68
C LEU A 328 12.05 -1.26 -11.82
N PHE A 329 10.90 -1.58 -11.23
CA PHE A 329 9.73 -0.70 -11.23
C PHE A 329 10.02 0.67 -10.61
N PHE A 330 10.59 0.69 -9.41
CA PHE A 330 10.93 1.94 -8.74
C PHE A 330 12.12 2.64 -9.39
N GLY A 331 13.08 1.90 -9.96
CA GLY A 331 14.17 2.47 -10.75
C GLY A 331 13.66 3.23 -11.97
N TRP A 332 12.73 2.65 -12.74
CA TRP A 332 12.07 3.32 -13.87
C TRP A 332 11.40 4.63 -13.44
N ASN A 333 10.58 4.59 -12.38
CA ASN A 333 9.90 5.78 -11.88
C ASN A 333 10.86 6.83 -11.32
N GLY A 334 11.98 6.41 -10.74
CA GLY A 334 13.07 7.30 -10.32
C GLY A 334 13.73 8.02 -11.49
N ILE A 335 13.96 7.33 -12.61
CA ILE A 335 14.47 7.91 -13.86
C ILE A 335 13.48 8.95 -14.40
N LEU A 336 12.19 8.64 -14.43
CA LEU A 336 11.16 9.61 -14.86
C LEU A 336 11.16 10.87 -14.00
N LEU A 337 11.34 10.73 -12.69
CA LEU A 337 11.40 11.88 -11.78
C LEU A 337 12.67 12.73 -11.97
N LEU A 338 13.82 12.08 -12.21
CA LEU A 338 15.05 12.78 -12.56
C LEU A 338 14.93 13.51 -13.90
N PHE A 339 14.24 12.90 -14.87
CA PHE A 339 13.92 13.53 -16.15
C PHE A 339 13.03 14.76 -15.96
N GLU A 340 12.01 14.71 -15.10
CA GLU A 340 11.19 15.88 -14.73
C GLU A 340 12.06 17.02 -14.17
N TYR A 341 13.08 16.71 -13.35
CA TYR A 341 14.01 17.71 -12.83
C TYR A 341 14.89 18.34 -13.92
N PHE A 342 15.27 17.55 -14.93
CA PHE A 342 16.07 18.02 -16.06
C PHE A 342 15.25 18.91 -17.00
N VAL A 343 14.01 18.51 -17.32
CA VAL A 343 13.07 19.33 -18.08
C VAL A 343 12.78 20.63 -17.33
N GLY A 344 12.56 20.53 -16.02
CA GLY A 344 12.27 21.66 -15.14
C GLY A 344 10.80 22.06 -15.21
N LYS A 345 10.28 22.47 -14.04
CA LYS A 345 8.85 22.79 -13.83
C LYS A 345 8.29 23.77 -14.87
N GLN A 346 9.01 24.86 -15.18
CA GLN A 346 8.55 25.86 -16.14
C GLN A 346 8.44 25.36 -17.59
N LYS A 347 9.29 24.39 -18.00
CA LYS A 347 9.18 23.80 -19.35
C LYS A 347 8.05 22.80 -19.38
N TRP A 348 7.92 21.97 -18.33
CA TRP A 348 6.79 21.05 -18.19
C TRP A 348 5.46 21.78 -18.23
N GLU A 349 5.30 22.83 -17.41
CA GLU A 349 4.10 23.68 -17.39
C GLU A 349 3.79 24.28 -18.76
N ARG A 350 4.81 24.65 -19.54
CA ARG A 350 4.62 25.13 -20.93
C ARG A 350 4.09 24.04 -21.85
N VAL A 351 4.62 22.82 -21.76
CA VAL A 351 4.18 21.68 -22.57
C VAL A 351 2.71 21.34 -22.29
N VAL A 352 2.30 21.39 -21.02
CA VAL A 352 0.93 21.01 -20.63
C VAL A 352 -0.06 22.19 -20.60
N LYS A 353 0.41 23.44 -20.80
CA LYS A 353 -0.42 24.67 -20.69
C LYS A 353 -1.68 24.67 -21.55
N GLY A 354 -1.64 23.98 -22.69
CA GLY A 354 -2.76 23.88 -23.64
C GLY A 354 -3.56 22.57 -23.56
N LEU A 355 -3.16 21.63 -22.71
CA LEU A 355 -3.84 20.34 -22.56
C LEU A 355 -4.94 20.45 -21.50
N PHE A 356 -6.06 19.77 -21.75
CA PHE A 356 -7.05 19.56 -20.68
C PHE A 356 -6.39 18.79 -19.53
N PRO A 357 -6.70 19.09 -18.25
CA PRO A 357 -6.07 18.44 -17.10
C PRO A 357 -6.16 16.91 -17.11
N ALA A 358 -7.25 16.36 -17.66
CA ALA A 358 -7.43 14.93 -17.84
C ALA A 358 -6.41 14.32 -18.82
N CYS A 359 -6.11 15.00 -19.92
CA CYS A 359 -5.10 14.56 -20.89
C CYS A 359 -3.71 14.55 -20.25
N THR A 360 -3.38 15.56 -19.44
CA THR A 360 -2.12 15.59 -18.68
C THR A 360 -2.02 14.40 -17.74
N THR A 361 -3.09 14.07 -17.00
CA THR A 361 -3.11 12.89 -16.13
C THR A 361 -2.88 11.61 -16.92
N VAL A 362 -3.57 11.44 -18.06
CA VAL A 362 -3.38 10.25 -18.91
C VAL A 362 -1.93 10.13 -19.36
N LEU A 363 -1.30 11.23 -19.79
CA LEU A 363 0.12 11.23 -20.16
C LEU A 363 1.04 10.83 -18.99
N VAL A 364 0.80 11.38 -17.79
CA VAL A 364 1.60 11.06 -16.60
C VAL A 364 1.48 9.58 -16.25
N VAL A 365 0.26 9.04 -16.26
CA VAL A 365 0.01 7.62 -15.97
C VAL A 365 0.67 6.74 -17.03
N LEU A 366 0.54 7.08 -18.32
CA LEU A 366 1.15 6.35 -19.44
C LEU A 366 2.68 6.27 -19.35
N MET A 367 3.36 7.17 -18.64
CA MET A 367 4.81 7.05 -18.44
C MET A 367 5.17 5.88 -17.51
N ALA A 368 4.31 5.51 -16.55
CA ALA A 368 4.54 4.44 -15.60
C ALA A 368 3.97 3.08 -16.05
N LEU A 369 2.90 3.08 -16.85
CA LEU A 369 2.21 1.85 -17.28
C LEU A 369 3.07 0.82 -18.03
N PRO A 370 4.10 1.17 -18.83
CA PRO A 370 4.91 0.19 -19.55
C PRO A 370 5.60 -0.83 -18.64
N VAL A 371 5.86 -0.44 -17.39
CA VAL A 371 6.48 -1.28 -16.35
C VAL A 371 5.50 -1.65 -15.23
N GLY A 372 4.21 -1.30 -15.33
CA GLY A 372 3.21 -1.49 -14.26
C GLY A 372 3.11 -2.95 -13.79
N HIS A 373 3.13 -3.89 -14.73
CA HIS A 373 3.14 -5.34 -14.46
C HIS A 373 4.33 -5.82 -13.61
N LEU A 374 5.47 -5.12 -13.58
CA LEU A 374 6.56 -5.48 -12.67
C LEU A 374 6.13 -5.37 -11.20
N PHE A 375 5.17 -4.48 -10.91
CA PHE A 375 4.56 -4.36 -9.60
C PHE A 375 3.35 -5.29 -9.47
N THR A 376 2.36 -5.17 -10.36
CA THR A 376 1.04 -5.81 -10.18
C THR A 376 0.95 -7.23 -10.73
N GLY A 377 1.84 -7.64 -11.63
CA GLY A 377 1.80 -8.94 -12.30
C GLY A 377 1.93 -10.13 -11.34
N ASP A 378 2.79 -10.01 -10.33
CA ASP A 378 2.94 -11.01 -9.28
C ASP A 378 1.71 -11.10 -8.37
N LEU A 379 1.01 -9.97 -8.15
CA LEU A 379 -0.25 -9.96 -7.39
C LEU A 379 -1.34 -10.74 -8.15
N VAL A 380 -1.39 -10.59 -9.48
CA VAL A 380 -2.31 -11.37 -10.31
C VAL A 380 -1.94 -12.85 -10.31
N ALA A 381 -0.68 -13.18 -10.61
CA ALA A 381 -0.22 -14.56 -10.73
C ALA A 381 -0.29 -15.33 -9.40
N GLY A 382 0.01 -14.67 -8.28
CA GLY A 382 -0.10 -15.24 -6.94
C GLY A 382 -1.52 -15.24 -6.35
N GLY A 383 -2.54 -14.86 -7.12
CA GLY A 383 -3.94 -14.93 -6.71
C GLY A 383 -4.39 -13.86 -5.70
N TYR A 384 -3.63 -12.79 -5.51
CA TYR A 384 -3.89 -11.76 -4.51
C TYR A 384 -5.27 -11.12 -4.67
N PHE A 385 -5.65 -10.77 -5.90
CA PHE A 385 -6.96 -10.16 -6.18
C PHE A 385 -8.11 -11.17 -5.99
N GLN A 386 -7.92 -12.43 -6.39
CA GLN A 386 -8.90 -13.50 -6.17
C GLN A 386 -9.15 -13.71 -4.68
N GLN A 387 -8.08 -13.78 -3.89
CA GLN A 387 -8.14 -13.93 -2.43
C GLN A 387 -8.85 -12.75 -1.77
N LEU A 388 -8.58 -11.51 -2.22
CA LEU A 388 -9.22 -10.30 -1.68
C LEU A 388 -10.74 -10.26 -1.94
N SER A 389 -11.23 -10.95 -2.98
CA SER A 389 -12.65 -10.92 -3.37
C SER A 389 -13.60 -11.33 -2.23
N GLY A 390 -13.11 -12.16 -1.29
CA GLY A 390 -13.81 -12.57 -0.06
C GLY A 390 -14.23 -11.42 0.87
N LEU A 391 -13.55 -10.27 0.79
CA LEU A 391 -13.83 -9.08 1.61
C LEU A 391 -14.91 -8.17 1.03
N LEU A 392 -15.28 -8.40 -0.24
CA LEU A 392 -16.19 -7.53 -0.97
C LEU A 392 -17.53 -8.23 -1.18
N ALA A 393 -18.58 -7.43 -1.38
CA ALA A 393 -19.79 -7.93 -1.99
C ALA A 393 -19.56 -8.02 -3.51
N ILE A 394 -19.66 -9.23 -4.07
CA ILE A 394 -19.41 -9.47 -5.50
C ILE A 394 -20.53 -10.28 -6.12
N VAL A 395 -20.61 -10.23 -7.44
CA VAL A 395 -21.51 -11.02 -8.27
C VAL A 395 -20.66 -11.88 -9.20
N HIS A 396 -20.82 -13.20 -9.10
CA HIS A 396 -20.26 -14.09 -10.12
C HIS A 396 -21.20 -14.12 -11.31
N ILE A 397 -20.61 -13.92 -12.49
CA ILE A 397 -21.29 -13.81 -13.77
C ILE A 397 -20.92 -15.06 -14.58
N ASP A 398 -21.79 -16.06 -14.54
CA ASP A 398 -21.60 -17.30 -15.28
C ASP A 398 -22.51 -17.30 -16.52
N TYR A 399 -21.92 -17.54 -17.69
CA TYR A 399 -22.66 -17.79 -18.92
C TYR A 399 -22.80 -19.31 -19.08
N LYS A 400 -24.03 -19.84 -19.02
CA LYS A 400 -24.27 -21.24 -19.42
C LYS A 400 -24.00 -21.32 -20.92
N SER A 401 -22.97 -22.07 -21.30
CA SER A 401 -22.61 -22.41 -22.68
C SER A 401 -23.72 -23.18 -23.38
#